data_AF-A0A8T3Z5J1-F1
#
_entry.id   AF-A0A8T3Z5J1-F1
#
_cell.length_a   1.000
_cell.length_b   1.000
_cell.length_c   1.000
_cell.angle_alpha   90.00
_cell.angle_beta   90.00
_cell.angle_gamma   90.00
#
_symmetry.space_group_name_H-M   'P 1'
#
loop_
_entity.id
_entity.type
_entity.pdbx_description
1 polymer ?
#
loop_
_entity_poly.entity_id
_entity_poly.type
_entity_poly.pdbx_seq_one_letter_code
_entity_poly.pdbx_strand_id
1 'polypeptide(L)'
;MNSILDIEKRIESLQENDTTSYNLLKRIYRFDFGMGEQVIPDSFKTKVFNYFGNRDSAGKVTDSAEEVLDRIKHQNIINIHNKWTGEGTLFNSLRANRPGIREKDKEKEKKHIFKLIEESGKECDFCHPDKYTPEDIFGRIQGKHSITAANLAKYDVWSSLVIFNNHNPLEFSFEEFSDYLETGFAWFQTVNRHSPQFRFPFFIWNCLPRAGASQIHGHCQILMSKEPYSRVEMLQKAGQQYQLETGDDYFQDIYTVHRLLGLSGSQGDVRFFASITPIKEKEVVIISSKNPSTDTDAKKTIF
;
A
#
# COMPACT_ATOMS: atom_id res chain seq x y z
N MET A 1 9.77 -8.25 -16.00
CA MET A 1 9.84 -9.35 -15.01
C MET A 1 8.42 -9.82 -14.76
N ASN A 2 8.13 -11.13 -14.81
CA ASN A 2 6.75 -11.63 -14.68
C ASN A 2 6.44 -12.13 -13.26
N SER A 3 7.46 -12.53 -12.50
CA SER A 3 7.37 -12.89 -11.09
C SER A 3 8.55 -12.31 -10.31
N ILE A 4 8.35 -12.00 -9.03
CA ILE A 4 9.45 -11.65 -8.12
C ILE A 4 10.49 -12.78 -8.01
N LEU A 5 10.09 -14.02 -8.30
CA LEU A 5 11.00 -15.17 -8.35
C LEU A 5 12.02 -15.10 -9.49
N ASP A 6 11.78 -14.26 -10.51
CA ASP A 6 12.70 -14.06 -11.63
C ASP A 6 13.75 -12.97 -11.35
N ILE A 7 13.72 -12.35 -10.16
CA ILE A 7 14.55 -11.17 -9.86
C ILE A 7 16.05 -11.49 -9.85
N GLU A 8 16.44 -12.70 -9.45
CA GLU A 8 17.84 -13.16 -9.45
C GLU A 8 18.42 -13.12 -10.86
N LYS A 9 17.74 -13.78 -11.81
CA LYS A 9 18.12 -13.77 -13.24
C LYS A 9 18.15 -12.36 -13.81
N ARG A 10 17.23 -11.48 -13.37
CA ARG A 10 17.22 -10.08 -13.81
C ARG A 10 18.45 -9.33 -13.30
N ILE A 11 18.87 -9.59 -12.06
CA ILE A 11 20.06 -8.99 -11.46
C ILE A 11 21.33 -9.48 -12.16
N GLU A 12 21.45 -10.79 -12.42
CA GLU A 12 22.57 -11.38 -13.16
C GLU A 12 22.69 -10.77 -14.56
N SER A 13 21.57 -10.66 -15.28
CA SER A 13 21.52 -10.02 -16.58
C SER A 13 21.96 -8.55 -16.54
N LEU A 14 21.57 -7.79 -15.52
CA LEU A 14 22.04 -6.41 -15.34
C LEU A 14 23.54 -6.37 -15.03
N GLN A 15 24.06 -7.30 -14.23
CA GLN A 15 25.49 -7.36 -13.91
C GLN A 15 26.35 -7.55 -15.17
N GLU A 16 25.91 -8.41 -16.08
CA GLU A 16 26.61 -8.71 -17.33
C GLU A 16 26.47 -7.62 -18.39
N ASN A 17 25.29 -7.00 -18.51
CA ASN A 17 24.93 -6.18 -19.67
C ASN A 17 24.77 -4.67 -19.36
N ASP A 18 24.58 -4.30 -18.09
CA ASP A 18 24.39 -2.91 -17.66
C ASP A 18 24.86 -2.70 -16.21
N THR A 19 26.19 -2.65 -16.05
CA THR A 19 26.85 -2.51 -14.75
C THR A 19 26.42 -1.25 -14.00
N THR A 20 26.06 -0.17 -14.71
CA THR A 20 25.56 1.06 -14.09
C THR A 20 24.23 0.83 -13.39
N SER A 21 23.26 0.21 -14.09
CA SER A 21 21.96 -0.15 -13.53
C SER A 21 22.08 -1.19 -12.41
N TYR A 22 22.99 -2.16 -12.55
CA TYR A 22 23.30 -3.12 -11.49
C TYR A 22 23.82 -2.42 -10.23
N ASN A 23 24.78 -1.50 -10.38
CA ASN A 23 25.35 -0.76 -9.26
C ASN A 23 24.30 0.12 -8.57
N LEU A 24 23.42 0.78 -9.33
CA LEU A 24 22.31 1.55 -8.78
C LEU A 24 21.39 0.65 -7.94
N LEU A 25 20.99 -0.50 -8.48
CA LEU A 25 20.16 -1.47 -7.77
C LEU A 25 20.82 -1.94 -6.46
N LYS A 26 22.11 -2.32 -6.51
CA LYS A 26 22.89 -2.76 -5.34
C LYS A 26 23.21 -1.63 -4.37
N ARG A 27 23.12 -0.36 -4.80
CA ARG A 27 23.26 0.82 -3.94
C ARG A 27 22.06 1.00 -3.03
N ILE A 28 20.86 0.67 -3.49
CA ILE A 28 19.63 0.78 -2.68
C ILE A 28 19.37 -0.53 -1.93
N TYR A 29 19.50 -1.67 -2.62
CA TYR A 29 19.03 -2.95 -2.11
C TYR A 29 20.16 -3.95 -1.85
N ARG A 30 19.99 -4.73 -0.78
CA ARG A 30 20.69 -5.99 -0.57
C ARG A 30 19.75 -7.13 -0.91
N PHE A 31 20.28 -8.11 -1.63
CA PHE A 31 19.58 -9.32 -2.02
C PHE A 31 20.33 -10.50 -1.43
N ASP A 32 19.58 -11.45 -0.90
CA ASP A 32 20.07 -12.74 -0.41
C ASP A 32 19.14 -13.82 -0.99
N PHE A 33 19.74 -14.79 -1.64
CA PHE A 33 19.08 -15.87 -2.37
C PHE A 33 19.46 -17.18 -1.70
N GLY A 34 18.46 -17.96 -1.31
CA GLY A 34 18.68 -19.21 -0.61
C GLY A 34 17.68 -20.28 -1.01
N MET A 35 18.08 -21.52 -0.82
CA MET A 35 17.20 -22.68 -0.96
C MET A 35 16.90 -23.26 0.41
N GLY A 36 15.64 -23.20 0.82
CA GLY A 36 15.15 -23.87 2.02
C GLY A 36 14.83 -25.33 1.71
N GLU A 37 15.32 -26.24 2.54
CA GLU A 37 15.08 -27.69 2.39
C GLU A 37 14.19 -28.24 3.50
N GLN A 38 13.32 -29.18 3.16
CA GLN A 38 12.51 -29.90 4.15
C GLN A 38 12.24 -31.34 3.75
N VAL A 39 12.07 -32.21 4.75
CA VAL A 39 11.68 -33.61 4.57
C VAL A 39 10.18 -33.75 4.74
N ILE A 40 9.51 -34.29 3.72
CA ILE A 40 8.07 -34.57 3.76
C ILE A 40 7.86 -36.02 4.19
N PRO A 41 7.20 -36.29 5.34
CA PRO A 41 6.94 -37.65 5.78
C PRO A 41 6.01 -38.38 4.79
N ASP A 42 6.20 -39.69 4.63
CA ASP A 42 5.45 -40.51 3.66
C ASP A 42 3.94 -40.39 3.84
N SER A 43 3.49 -40.36 5.10
CA SER A 43 2.07 -40.21 5.47
C SER A 43 1.45 -38.88 5.02
N PHE A 44 2.26 -37.87 4.68
CA PHE A 44 1.80 -36.54 4.27
C PHE A 44 1.94 -36.29 2.75
N LYS A 45 2.70 -37.12 2.02
CA LYS A 45 2.98 -36.91 0.58
C LYS A 45 1.71 -36.75 -0.26
N THR A 46 0.73 -37.64 -0.08
CA THR A 46 -0.55 -37.57 -0.82
C THR A 46 -1.33 -36.28 -0.51
N LYS A 47 -1.29 -35.82 0.75
CA LYS A 47 -1.98 -34.59 1.15
C LYS A 47 -1.29 -33.36 0.60
N VAL A 48 0.05 -33.34 0.57
CA VAL A 48 0.85 -32.28 -0.07
C VAL A 48 0.53 -32.19 -1.55
N PHE A 49 0.58 -33.30 -2.27
CA PHE A 49 0.24 -33.36 -3.70
C PHE A 49 -1.14 -32.76 -3.98
N ASN A 50 -2.16 -33.21 -3.24
CA ASN A 50 -3.52 -32.72 -3.41
C ASN A 50 -3.68 -31.24 -3.06
N TYR A 51 -2.92 -30.72 -2.11
CA TYR A 51 -3.07 -29.34 -1.64
C TYR A 51 -2.27 -28.33 -2.48
N PHE A 52 -1.08 -28.70 -2.96
CA PHE A 52 -0.14 -27.78 -3.62
C PHE A 52 0.08 -28.05 -5.11
N GLY A 53 -0.52 -29.11 -5.68
CA GLY A 53 -0.50 -29.33 -7.11
C GLY A 53 -1.27 -28.23 -7.85
N ASN A 54 -0.68 -27.69 -8.91
CA ASN A 54 -1.36 -26.73 -9.77
C ASN A 54 -2.58 -27.40 -10.42
N ARG A 55 -3.66 -26.64 -10.59
CA ARG A 55 -4.93 -27.16 -11.11
C ARG A 55 -5.34 -26.43 -12.38
N ASP A 56 -5.87 -27.18 -13.34
CA ASP A 56 -6.53 -26.61 -14.51
C ASP A 56 -7.89 -25.97 -14.17
N SER A 57 -8.55 -25.41 -15.18
CA SER A 57 -9.89 -24.82 -15.05
C SER A 57 -10.98 -25.83 -14.65
N ALA A 58 -10.75 -27.13 -14.87
CA ALA A 58 -11.62 -28.22 -14.41
C ALA A 58 -11.30 -28.69 -12.98
N GLY A 59 -10.27 -28.10 -12.34
CA GLY A 59 -9.85 -28.42 -10.99
C GLY A 59 -8.99 -29.68 -10.89
N LYS A 60 -8.54 -30.26 -12.00
CA LYS A 60 -7.65 -31.43 -12.01
C LYS A 60 -6.20 -30.98 -11.79
N VAL A 61 -5.46 -31.71 -10.95
CA VAL A 61 -4.04 -31.44 -10.75
C VAL A 61 -3.28 -31.77 -12.04
N THR A 62 -2.51 -30.80 -12.55
CA THR A 62 -1.74 -30.91 -13.79
C THR A 62 -0.31 -31.36 -13.57
N ASP A 63 0.24 -31.05 -12.39
CA ASP A 63 1.59 -31.44 -12.00
C ASP A 63 1.66 -32.94 -11.68
N SER A 64 2.82 -33.57 -11.88
CA SER A 64 3.11 -34.90 -11.35
C SER A 64 3.32 -34.87 -9.82
N ALA A 65 3.19 -36.02 -9.16
CA ALA A 65 3.43 -36.11 -7.73
C ALA A 65 4.88 -35.80 -7.37
N GLU A 66 5.82 -36.26 -8.19
CA GLU A 66 7.24 -35.99 -8.03
C GLU A 66 7.55 -34.49 -8.10
N GLU A 67 7.04 -33.77 -9.11
CA GLU A 67 7.25 -32.32 -9.27
C GLU A 67 6.72 -31.51 -8.08
N VAL A 68 5.51 -31.84 -7.59
CA VAL A 68 4.95 -31.14 -6.43
C VAL A 68 5.78 -31.42 -5.19
N LEU A 69 6.15 -32.69 -4.95
CA LEU A 69 6.95 -33.03 -3.78
C LEU A 69 8.34 -32.39 -3.84
N ASP A 70 8.98 -32.36 -5.00
CA ASP A 70 10.28 -31.72 -5.20
C ASP A 70 10.23 -30.21 -4.92
N ARG A 71 9.27 -29.51 -5.53
CA ARG A 71 9.04 -28.07 -5.29
C ARG A 71 8.76 -27.73 -3.83
N ILE A 72 8.12 -28.64 -3.09
CA ILE A 72 7.82 -28.46 -1.68
C ILE A 72 9.04 -28.75 -0.80
N LYS A 73 9.86 -29.72 -1.18
CA LYS A 73 11.13 -30.03 -0.50
C LYS A 73 12.15 -28.92 -0.69
N HIS A 74 12.27 -28.36 -1.89
CA HIS A 74 13.28 -27.38 -2.28
C HIS A 74 12.62 -26.04 -2.60
N GLN A 75 12.73 -25.07 -1.68
CA GLN A 75 12.02 -23.80 -1.76
C GLN A 75 12.98 -22.66 -1.99
N ASN A 76 12.85 -21.96 -3.12
CA ASN A 76 13.58 -20.73 -3.36
C ASN A 76 13.03 -19.61 -2.47
N ILE A 77 13.93 -19.03 -1.69
CA ILE A 77 13.68 -17.92 -0.78
C ILE A 77 14.51 -16.73 -1.24
N ILE A 78 13.84 -15.59 -1.38
CA ILE A 78 14.47 -14.32 -1.72
C ILE A 78 14.26 -13.38 -0.53
N ASN A 79 15.35 -12.85 0.00
CA ASN A 79 15.34 -11.82 1.02
C ASN A 79 15.86 -10.52 0.42
N ILE A 80 15.00 -9.52 0.35
CA ILE A 80 15.32 -8.20 -0.18
C ILE A 80 15.28 -7.21 0.97
N HIS A 81 16.32 -6.39 1.11
CA HIS A 81 16.42 -5.38 2.15
C HIS A 81 16.79 -4.02 1.56
N ASN A 82 16.00 -2.99 1.84
CA ASN A 82 16.34 -1.61 1.52
C ASN A 82 17.34 -1.09 2.54
N LYS A 83 18.56 -0.77 2.10
CA LYS A 83 19.66 -0.40 3.00
C LYS A 83 19.48 0.98 3.65
N TRP A 84 18.64 1.83 3.09
CA TRP A 84 18.46 3.22 3.53
C TRP A 84 17.29 3.37 4.48
N THR A 85 16.17 2.71 4.18
CA THR A 85 14.94 2.84 4.96
C THR A 85 14.71 1.64 5.90
N GLY A 86 15.45 0.54 5.71
CA GLY A 86 15.46 -0.61 6.62
C GLY A 86 14.33 -1.61 6.42
N GLU A 87 13.41 -1.40 5.46
CA GLU A 87 12.40 -2.41 5.14
C GLU A 87 13.06 -3.65 4.53
N GLY A 88 12.64 -4.82 5.00
CA GLY A 88 13.01 -6.12 4.46
C GLY A 88 11.80 -6.97 4.16
N THR A 89 11.80 -7.66 3.02
CA THR A 89 10.71 -8.54 2.60
C THR A 89 11.26 -9.89 2.15
N LEU A 90 10.58 -10.94 2.60
CA LEU A 90 10.86 -12.33 2.25
C LEU A 90 9.84 -12.83 1.24
N PHE A 91 10.33 -13.31 0.11
CA PHE A 91 9.53 -13.99 -0.90
C PHE A 91 9.88 -15.47 -0.89
N ASN A 92 8.86 -16.32 -0.88
CA ASN A 92 9.02 -17.76 -0.96
C ASN A 92 8.18 -18.28 -2.13
N SER A 93 8.79 -19.11 -2.98
CA SER A 93 8.14 -19.63 -4.19
C SER A 93 6.82 -20.36 -3.92
N LEU A 94 6.68 -21.04 -2.78
CA LEU A 94 5.45 -21.71 -2.39
C LEU A 94 4.36 -20.78 -1.85
N ARG A 95 4.75 -19.67 -1.22
CA ARG A 95 3.77 -18.66 -0.74
C ARG A 95 3.02 -18.06 -1.93
N ALA A 96 3.72 -17.85 -3.05
CA ALA A 96 3.12 -17.40 -4.30
C ALA A 96 2.16 -18.45 -4.91
N ASN A 97 2.45 -19.74 -4.72
CA ASN A 97 1.69 -20.87 -5.27
C ASN A 97 0.63 -21.45 -4.34
N ARG A 98 0.40 -20.85 -3.17
CA ARG A 98 -0.65 -21.33 -2.27
C ARG A 98 -1.99 -21.20 -3.00
N PRO A 99 -2.86 -22.23 -2.98
CA PRO A 99 -4.19 -22.10 -3.56
C PRO A 99 -4.85 -20.85 -3.01
N GLY A 100 -5.17 -19.90 -3.90
CA GLY A 100 -5.87 -18.68 -3.52
C GLY A 100 -7.24 -19.00 -2.91
N ILE A 101 -7.93 -17.97 -2.42
CA ILE A 101 -9.34 -18.10 -2.03
C ILE A 101 -10.10 -18.73 -3.22
N ARG A 102 -10.80 -19.84 -2.98
CA ARG A 102 -11.57 -20.52 -4.02
C ARG A 102 -12.62 -19.55 -4.55
N GLU A 103 -13.00 -19.65 -5.81
CA GLU A 103 -13.95 -18.68 -6.40
C GLU A 103 -15.27 -18.60 -5.62
N LYS A 104 -15.78 -19.74 -5.14
CA LYS A 104 -16.94 -19.80 -4.25
C LYS A 104 -16.75 -19.02 -2.95
N ASP A 105 -15.55 -19.07 -2.38
CA ASP A 105 -15.21 -18.34 -1.16
C ASP A 105 -15.08 -16.83 -1.46
N LYS A 106 -14.53 -16.44 -2.62
CA LYS A 106 -14.50 -15.02 -3.04
C LYS A 106 -15.91 -14.44 -3.19
N GLU A 107 -16.80 -15.16 -3.85
CA GLU A 107 -18.18 -14.72 -4.04
C GLU A 107 -18.94 -14.66 -2.71
N LYS A 108 -18.68 -15.59 -1.80
CA LYS A 108 -19.21 -15.54 -0.43
C LYS A 108 -18.71 -14.30 0.32
N GLU A 109 -17.42 -14.00 0.25
CA GLU A 109 -16.84 -12.82 0.90
C GLU A 109 -17.37 -11.52 0.31
N LYS A 110 -17.48 -11.40 -1.04
CA LYS A 110 -18.10 -10.24 -1.68
C LYS A 110 -19.51 -10.01 -1.18
N LYS A 111 -20.36 -11.05 -1.19
CA LYS A 111 -21.74 -10.96 -0.69
C LYS A 111 -21.79 -10.53 0.78
N HIS A 112 -20.88 -11.06 1.61
CA HIS A 112 -20.79 -10.67 3.01
C HIS A 112 -20.43 -9.19 3.17
N ILE A 113 -19.46 -8.68 2.40
CA ILE A 113 -19.05 -7.27 2.44
C ILE A 113 -20.20 -6.35 2.01
N PHE A 114 -20.86 -6.63 0.88
CA PHE A 114 -21.98 -5.79 0.41
C PHE A 114 -23.14 -5.79 1.41
N LYS A 115 -23.45 -6.94 1.99
CA LYS A 115 -24.46 -7.04 3.05
C LYS A 115 -24.07 -6.21 4.28
N LEU A 116 -22.81 -6.27 4.71
CA LEU A 116 -22.30 -5.47 5.85
C LEU A 116 -22.43 -3.97 5.58
N ILE A 117 -22.09 -3.52 4.37
CA ILE A 117 -22.23 -2.13 3.94
C ILE A 117 -23.70 -1.70 3.99
N GLU A 118 -24.60 -2.49 3.40
CA GLU A 118 -26.04 -2.20 3.40
C GLU A 118 -26.63 -2.15 4.82
N GLU A 119 -26.33 -3.13 5.66
CA GLU A 119 -26.85 -3.21 7.02
C GLU A 119 -26.36 -2.07 7.91
N SER A 120 -25.08 -1.68 7.77
CA SER A 120 -24.49 -0.58 8.54
C SER A 120 -25.08 0.79 8.21
N GLY A 121 -25.75 0.97 7.06
CA GLY A 121 -26.36 2.24 6.68
C GLY A 121 -27.63 2.59 7.45
N LYS A 122 -28.27 1.62 8.11
CA LYS A 122 -29.58 1.81 8.78
C LYS A 122 -29.49 2.72 10.01
N GLU A 123 -28.41 2.61 10.77
CA GLU A 123 -28.15 3.36 12.00
C GLU A 123 -26.72 3.93 11.95
N CYS A 124 -26.41 4.66 10.88
CA CYS A 124 -25.09 5.24 10.70
C CYS A 124 -25.05 6.72 11.10
N ASP A 125 -24.23 7.04 12.10
CA ASP A 125 -23.96 8.42 12.52
C ASP A 125 -23.36 9.27 11.39
N PHE A 126 -22.56 8.65 10.51
CA PHE A 126 -21.87 9.35 9.42
C PHE A 126 -22.78 9.64 8.22
N CYS A 127 -23.97 9.05 8.15
CA CYS A 127 -25.02 9.47 7.21
C CYS A 127 -25.63 10.82 7.60
N HIS A 128 -25.50 11.24 8.87
CA HIS A 128 -25.95 12.53 9.38
C HIS A 128 -24.85 13.19 10.22
N PRO A 129 -23.70 13.51 9.57
CA PRO A 129 -22.49 13.91 10.29
C PRO A 129 -22.69 15.23 11.04
N ASP A 130 -23.54 16.13 10.55
CA ASP A 130 -23.92 17.39 11.21
C ASP A 130 -24.57 17.18 12.58
N LYS A 131 -25.29 16.06 12.77
CA LYS A 131 -26.03 15.75 14.01
C LYS A 131 -25.24 14.89 14.98
N TYR A 132 -24.49 13.92 14.46
CA TYR A 132 -23.93 12.83 15.27
C TYR A 132 -22.40 12.79 15.30
N THR A 133 -21.73 13.82 14.79
CA THR A 133 -20.28 13.97 14.94
C THR A 133 -19.96 15.36 15.50
N PRO A 134 -18.86 15.55 16.23
CA PRO A 134 -18.44 16.89 16.63
C PRO A 134 -17.80 17.63 15.45
N GLU A 135 -17.75 18.96 15.54
CA GLU A 135 -16.98 19.81 14.64
C GLU A 135 -15.69 20.29 15.30
N ASP A 136 -14.72 20.74 14.50
CA ASP A 136 -13.54 21.42 15.03
C ASP A 136 -13.91 22.83 15.50
N ILE A 137 -13.04 23.47 16.28
CA ILE A 137 -13.29 24.81 16.87
C ILE A 137 -13.46 25.93 15.83
N PHE A 138 -13.04 25.69 14.58
CA PHE A 138 -13.26 26.59 13.45
C PHE A 138 -14.46 26.17 12.59
N GLY A 139 -15.30 25.25 13.09
CA GLY A 139 -16.43 24.67 12.39
C GLY A 139 -16.04 23.55 11.45
N ARG A 140 -16.98 23.19 10.56
CA ARG A 140 -16.79 22.19 9.50
C ARG A 140 -16.34 22.83 8.20
N ILE A 141 -15.59 22.05 7.42
CA ILE A 141 -15.27 22.36 6.04
C ILE A 141 -16.14 21.47 5.17
N GLN A 142 -16.91 22.10 4.28
CA GLN A 142 -17.81 21.44 3.35
C GLN A 142 -17.13 21.29 1.99
N GLY A 143 -16.85 20.05 1.59
CA GLY A 143 -16.54 19.68 0.22
C GLY A 143 -17.80 19.48 -0.61
N LYS A 144 -17.64 19.23 -1.91
CA LYS A 144 -18.74 18.90 -2.84
C LYS A 144 -19.32 17.52 -2.54
N HIS A 145 -18.48 16.56 -2.16
CA HIS A 145 -18.82 15.16 -1.95
C HIS A 145 -18.48 14.67 -0.52
N SER A 146 -18.02 15.57 0.34
CA SER A 146 -17.60 15.24 1.69
C SER A 146 -17.74 16.40 2.66
N ILE A 147 -17.66 16.10 3.96
CA ILE A 147 -17.66 17.09 5.04
C ILE A 147 -16.66 16.69 6.11
N THR A 148 -16.03 17.67 6.77
CA THR A 148 -15.18 17.38 7.91
C THR A 148 -15.96 17.23 9.22
N ALA A 149 -15.42 16.41 10.10
CA ALA A 149 -15.86 16.28 11.49
C ALA A 149 -14.65 16.15 12.40
N ALA A 150 -14.68 16.75 13.59
CA ALA A 150 -13.68 16.45 14.60
C ALA A 150 -13.78 14.97 14.97
N ASN A 151 -12.64 14.32 15.17
CA ASN A 151 -12.66 12.96 15.69
C ASN A 151 -13.09 13.00 17.16
N LEU A 152 -14.08 12.19 17.53
CA LEU A 152 -14.55 12.07 18.91
C LEU A 152 -13.45 11.52 19.83
N ALA A 153 -12.66 10.56 19.33
CA ALA A 153 -11.52 9.97 20.00
C ALA A 153 -10.24 10.35 19.23
N LYS A 154 -9.68 11.50 19.58
CA LYS A 154 -8.55 12.10 18.86
C LYS A 154 -7.26 11.27 19.03
N TYR A 155 -6.56 11.01 17.92
CA TYR A 155 -5.23 10.38 17.91
C TYR A 155 -4.09 11.37 18.19
N ASP A 156 -4.28 12.63 17.82
CA ASP A 156 -3.34 13.74 18.02
C ASP A 156 -4.16 15.01 18.33
N VAL A 157 -3.51 16.10 18.72
CA VAL A 157 -4.13 17.39 19.06
C VAL A 157 -5.10 17.83 17.96
N TRP A 158 -4.63 17.77 16.71
CA TRP A 158 -5.48 17.95 15.53
C TRP A 158 -5.75 16.60 14.90
N SER A 159 -6.97 16.12 15.11
CA SER A 159 -7.46 14.83 14.62
C SER A 159 -8.93 14.95 14.24
N SER A 160 -9.19 14.73 12.96
CA SER A 160 -10.49 14.91 12.32
C SER A 160 -10.70 13.87 11.22
N LEU A 161 -11.90 13.87 10.66
CA LEU A 161 -12.37 12.96 9.63
C LEU A 161 -12.78 13.76 8.40
N VAL A 162 -12.60 13.17 7.21
CA VAL A 162 -13.30 13.56 5.99
C VAL A 162 -14.35 12.50 5.74
N ILE A 163 -15.62 12.82 5.97
CA ILE A 163 -16.74 11.90 5.85
C ILE A 163 -17.34 12.06 4.45
N PHE A 164 -17.47 10.95 3.71
CA PHE A 164 -18.00 10.95 2.35
C PHE A 164 -19.52 11.10 2.38
N ASN A 165 -20.11 11.68 1.34
CA ASN A 165 -21.56 11.73 1.21
C ASN A 165 -22.15 10.33 0.92
N ASN A 166 -21.40 9.47 0.21
CA ASN A 166 -21.79 8.10 -0.04
C ASN A 166 -21.41 7.21 1.15
N HIS A 167 -22.38 6.44 1.66
CA HIS A 167 -22.17 5.47 2.72
C HIS A 167 -21.22 4.35 2.28
N ASN A 168 -21.32 3.89 1.03
CA ASN A 168 -20.52 2.78 0.53
C ASN A 168 -19.07 3.21 0.28
N PRO A 169 -18.08 2.74 1.07
CA PRO A 169 -16.69 3.16 0.92
C PRO A 169 -16.01 2.58 -0.33
N LEU A 170 -16.66 1.66 -1.04
CA LEU A 170 -16.15 1.03 -2.26
C LEU A 170 -16.68 1.70 -3.53
N GLU A 171 -17.64 2.61 -3.42
CA GLU A 171 -18.25 3.32 -4.53
C GLU A 171 -17.83 4.78 -4.52
N PHE A 172 -16.85 5.11 -5.34
CA PHE A 172 -16.42 6.48 -5.56
C PHE A 172 -15.93 6.65 -7.01
N SER A 173 -16.17 7.83 -7.52
CA SER A 173 -15.62 8.34 -8.76
C SER A 173 -14.29 9.05 -8.52
N PHE A 174 -13.58 9.35 -9.61
CA PHE A 174 -12.38 10.19 -9.56
C PHE A 174 -12.68 11.59 -9.00
N GLU A 175 -13.84 12.17 -9.34
CA GLU A 175 -14.27 13.47 -8.85
C GLU A 175 -14.48 13.47 -7.33
N GLU A 176 -15.19 12.46 -6.82
CA GLU A 176 -15.43 12.27 -5.39
C GLU A 176 -14.11 12.06 -4.63
N PHE A 177 -13.25 11.16 -5.11
CA PHE A 177 -11.97 10.92 -4.42
C PHE A 177 -11.11 12.18 -4.36
N SER A 178 -11.12 12.98 -5.41
CA SER A 178 -10.40 14.22 -5.38
C SER A 178 -11.01 15.26 -4.44
N ASP A 179 -12.33 15.33 -4.34
CA ASP A 179 -12.98 16.19 -3.35
C ASP A 179 -12.54 15.84 -1.92
N TYR A 180 -12.35 14.54 -1.62
CA TYR A 180 -11.90 14.09 -0.31
C TYR A 180 -10.49 14.60 0.02
N LEU A 181 -9.60 14.60 -0.98
CA LEU A 181 -8.25 15.14 -0.85
C LEU A 181 -8.27 16.66 -0.71
N GLU A 182 -9.00 17.37 -1.58
CA GLU A 182 -9.15 18.84 -1.53
C GLU A 182 -9.71 19.30 -0.18
N THR A 183 -10.74 18.62 0.33
CA THR A 183 -11.35 18.88 1.64
C THR A 183 -10.36 18.64 2.79
N GLY A 184 -9.58 17.56 2.71
CA GLY A 184 -8.49 17.29 3.66
C GLY A 184 -7.41 18.39 3.66
N PHE A 185 -6.98 18.86 2.48
CA PHE A 185 -6.02 19.96 2.36
C PHE A 185 -6.56 21.28 2.89
N ALA A 186 -7.82 21.61 2.60
CA ALA A 186 -8.48 22.79 3.17
C ALA A 186 -8.50 22.73 4.71
N TRP A 187 -8.70 21.54 5.28
CA TRP A 187 -8.60 21.33 6.73
C TRP A 187 -7.17 21.54 7.25
N PHE A 188 -6.15 20.95 6.62
CA PHE A 188 -4.75 21.17 7.01
C PHE A 188 -4.35 22.66 6.97
N GLN A 189 -4.78 23.39 5.94
CA GLN A 189 -4.54 24.84 5.83
C GLN A 189 -5.24 25.62 6.94
N THR A 190 -6.48 25.24 7.29
CA THR A 190 -7.25 25.89 8.36
C THR A 190 -6.62 25.64 9.73
N VAL A 191 -6.20 24.40 10.00
CA VAL A 191 -5.44 24.05 11.21
C VAL A 191 -4.15 24.86 11.29
N ASN A 192 -3.38 24.97 10.20
CA ASN A 192 -2.14 25.75 10.19
C ASN A 192 -2.39 27.25 10.43
N ARG A 193 -3.43 27.85 9.84
CA ARG A 193 -3.80 29.25 10.12
C ARG A 193 -4.19 29.47 11.58
N HIS A 194 -4.90 28.51 12.16
CA HIS A 194 -5.31 28.57 13.56
C HIS A 194 -4.14 28.31 14.52
N SER A 195 -3.27 27.36 14.20
CA SER A 195 -2.14 26.90 15.01
C SER A 195 -0.88 26.71 14.15
N PRO A 196 -0.13 27.78 13.84
CA PRO A 196 0.98 27.75 12.88
C PRO A 196 2.11 26.77 13.20
N GLN A 197 2.22 26.34 14.46
CA GLN A 197 3.18 25.33 14.90
C GLN A 197 2.89 23.92 14.37
N PHE A 198 1.67 23.63 13.92
CA PHE A 198 1.30 22.35 13.31
C PHE A 198 1.50 22.45 11.80
N ARG A 199 2.43 21.64 11.27
CA ARG A 199 2.93 21.78 9.88
C ARG A 199 3.07 20.46 9.13
N PHE A 200 2.88 19.33 9.82
CA PHE A 200 3.04 18.01 9.24
C PHE A 200 1.67 17.35 9.07
N PRO A 201 1.05 17.44 7.89
CA PRO A 201 -0.23 16.81 7.61
C PRO A 201 -0.06 15.30 7.46
N PHE A 202 -1.08 14.55 7.85
CA PHE A 202 -1.13 13.11 7.65
C PHE A 202 -2.56 12.70 7.30
N PHE A 203 -2.71 12.11 6.11
CA PHE A 203 -3.98 11.66 5.54
C PHE A 203 -3.95 10.14 5.44
N ILE A 204 -4.97 9.49 5.98
CA ILE A 204 -5.06 8.02 6.02
C ILE A 204 -6.47 7.60 5.62
N TRP A 205 -6.57 6.54 4.82
CA TRP A 205 -7.84 5.90 4.54
C TRP A 205 -7.78 4.42 4.87
N ASN A 206 -8.42 4.03 5.97
CA ASN A 206 -8.70 2.64 6.28
C ASN A 206 -10.07 2.30 5.70
N CYS A 207 -10.11 1.40 4.71
CA CYS A 207 -11.34 0.99 4.05
C CYS A 207 -11.79 -0.40 4.54
N LEU A 208 -12.94 -0.44 5.24
CA LEU A 208 -13.54 -1.64 5.83
C LEU A 208 -12.77 -2.25 7.02
N PRO A 209 -13.39 -3.16 7.82
CA PRO A 209 -12.81 -3.63 9.08
C PRO A 209 -11.47 -4.36 8.94
N ARG A 210 -11.23 -5.06 7.82
CA ARG A 210 -9.94 -5.75 7.61
C ARG A 210 -8.77 -4.79 7.38
N ALA A 211 -9.04 -3.53 7.04
CA ALA A 211 -8.04 -2.46 6.99
C ALA A 211 -8.00 -1.63 8.29
N GLY A 212 -8.74 -2.03 9.34
CA GLY A 212 -8.75 -1.34 10.63
C GLY A 212 -9.77 -0.19 10.74
N ALA A 213 -10.74 -0.09 9.83
CA ALA A 213 -11.83 0.87 9.97
C ALA A 213 -12.82 0.43 11.07
N SER A 214 -13.11 1.31 12.03
CA SER A 214 -14.13 1.08 13.06
C SER A 214 -15.55 1.43 12.59
N GLN A 215 -15.66 2.27 11.57
CA GLN A 215 -16.92 2.65 10.91
C GLN A 215 -16.91 2.12 9.47
N ILE A 216 -18.05 1.59 9.03
CA ILE A 216 -18.18 1.05 7.66
C ILE A 216 -18.34 2.18 6.63
N HIS A 217 -19.02 3.26 7.01
CA HIS A 217 -19.24 4.43 6.17
C HIS A 217 -17.93 4.97 5.59
N GLY A 218 -17.94 5.40 4.32
CA GLY A 218 -16.79 5.99 3.64
C GLY A 218 -16.21 7.20 4.36
N HIS A 219 -14.99 7.08 4.88
CA HIS A 219 -14.30 8.20 5.50
C HIS A 219 -12.77 8.05 5.44
N CYS A 220 -12.10 9.20 5.45
CA CYS A 220 -10.67 9.30 5.68
C CYS A 220 -10.40 9.92 7.06
N GLN A 221 -9.24 9.64 7.62
CA GLN A 221 -8.72 10.29 8.82
C GLN A 221 -7.66 11.30 8.42
N ILE A 222 -7.72 12.49 9.03
CA ILE A 222 -6.76 13.57 8.82
C ILE A 222 -6.22 14.01 10.17
N LEU A 223 -4.89 14.04 10.26
CA LEU A 223 -4.14 14.40 11.46
C LEU A 223 -3.12 15.48 11.11
N MET A 224 -2.82 16.37 12.05
CA MET A 224 -1.75 17.35 11.85
C MET A 224 -0.89 17.48 13.10
N SER A 225 0.41 17.30 12.95
CA SER A 225 1.38 17.32 14.03
C SER A 225 2.38 18.47 13.90
N LYS A 226 3.10 18.76 14.99
CA LYS A 226 4.19 19.75 15.02
C LYS A 226 5.48 19.24 14.40
N GLU A 227 5.69 17.93 14.45
CA GLU A 227 6.85 17.19 13.94
C GLU A 227 6.36 16.05 13.03
N PRO A 228 7.16 15.57 12.07
CA PRO A 228 6.74 14.47 11.22
C PRO A 228 6.46 13.21 12.03
N TYR A 229 5.45 12.44 11.65
CA TYR A 229 5.23 11.12 12.23
C TYR A 229 6.43 10.21 11.95
N SER A 230 6.74 9.31 12.90
CA SER A 230 8.01 8.58 12.95
C SER A 230 8.42 7.90 11.65
N ARG A 231 7.48 7.24 10.95
CA ARG A 231 7.76 6.57 9.66
C ARG A 231 8.10 7.56 8.55
N VAL A 232 7.45 8.74 8.52
CA VAL A 232 7.75 9.82 7.58
C VAL A 232 9.10 10.44 7.91
N GLU A 233 9.38 10.67 9.20
CA GLU A 233 10.67 11.18 9.66
C GLU A 233 11.83 10.24 9.28
N MET A 234 11.66 8.93 9.46
CA MET A 234 12.65 7.92 9.05
C MET A 234 12.90 7.95 7.54
N LEU A 235 11.86 8.05 6.72
CA LEU A 235 11.97 8.16 5.27
C LEU A 235 12.71 9.44 4.86
N GLN A 236 12.41 10.56 5.51
CA GLN A 236 13.09 11.84 5.27
C GLN A 236 14.59 11.73 5.60
N LYS A 237 14.93 11.18 6.77
CA LYS A 237 16.32 10.98 7.19
C LYS A 237 17.07 10.05 6.23
N ALA A 238 16.44 8.97 5.78
CA ALA A 238 17.01 8.05 4.80
C ALA A 238 17.32 8.75 3.48
N GLY A 239 16.39 9.56 2.96
CA GLY A 239 16.61 10.33 1.74
C GLY A 239 17.71 11.38 1.88
N GLN A 240 17.79 12.08 3.02
CA GLN A 240 18.85 13.04 3.30
C GLN A 240 20.22 12.37 3.39
N GLN A 241 20.31 11.25 4.10
CA GLN A 241 21.56 10.49 4.23
C GLN A 241 22.00 9.92 2.87
N TYR A 242 21.06 9.41 2.08
CA TYR A 242 21.31 8.96 0.70
C TYR A 242 21.92 10.06 -0.15
N GLN A 243 21.31 11.25 -0.15
CA GLN A 243 21.76 12.41 -0.91
C GLN A 243 23.16 12.87 -0.46
N LEU A 244 23.43 12.82 0.85
CA LEU A 244 24.71 13.23 1.42
C LEU A 244 25.84 12.25 1.09
N GLU A 245 25.57 10.94 1.09
CA GLU A 245 26.57 9.91 0.78
C GLU A 245 26.79 9.70 -0.72
N THR A 246 25.75 9.86 -1.54
CA THR A 246 25.80 9.46 -2.96
C THR A 246 25.83 10.65 -3.92
N GLY A 247 25.33 11.82 -3.50
CA GLY A 247 25.11 12.96 -4.38
C GLY A 247 23.84 12.87 -5.23
N ASP A 248 23.07 11.78 -5.15
CA ASP A 248 21.87 11.54 -5.96
C ASP A 248 20.56 11.65 -5.13
N ASP A 249 19.42 11.84 -5.81
CA ASP A 249 18.11 11.89 -5.18
C ASP A 249 17.54 10.47 -4.95
N TYR A 250 17.23 10.16 -3.68
CA TYR A 250 16.74 8.84 -3.28
C TYR A 250 15.44 8.42 -3.99
N PHE A 251 14.49 9.34 -4.15
CA PHE A 251 13.18 9.04 -4.72
C PHE A 251 13.25 8.83 -6.24
N GLN A 252 14.14 9.56 -6.92
CA GLN A 252 14.47 9.37 -8.32
C GLN A 252 15.14 8.01 -8.55
N ASP A 253 16.08 7.65 -7.68
CA ASP A 253 16.85 6.42 -7.80
C ASP A 253 16.01 5.18 -7.48
N ILE A 254 15.17 5.22 -6.43
CA ILE A 254 14.26 4.11 -6.14
C ILE A 254 13.24 3.92 -7.27
N TYR A 255 12.71 4.99 -7.86
CA TYR A 255 11.86 4.89 -9.04
C TYR A 255 12.61 4.28 -10.22
N THR A 256 13.84 4.73 -10.48
CA THR A 256 14.67 4.25 -11.59
C THR A 256 14.96 2.76 -11.44
N VAL A 257 15.29 2.31 -10.24
CA VAL A 257 15.46 0.88 -9.92
C VAL A 257 14.21 0.07 -10.28
N HIS A 258 13.02 0.50 -9.86
CA HIS A 258 11.80 -0.24 -10.18
C HIS A 258 11.46 -0.18 -11.68
N ARG A 259 11.80 0.91 -12.36
CA ARG A 259 11.68 1.01 -13.82
C ARG A 259 12.56 0.00 -14.55
N LEU A 260 13.80 -0.16 -14.10
CA LEU A 260 14.75 -1.15 -14.65
C LEU A 260 14.26 -2.59 -14.45
N LEU A 261 13.51 -2.85 -13.37
CA LEU A 261 12.87 -4.14 -13.10
C LEU A 261 11.55 -4.34 -13.87
N GLY A 262 11.03 -3.29 -14.52
CA GLY A 262 9.73 -3.31 -15.20
C GLY A 262 8.54 -3.28 -14.24
N LEU A 263 8.72 -2.68 -13.06
CA LEU A 263 7.72 -2.60 -11.98
C LEU A 263 7.15 -1.20 -11.78
N SER A 264 7.41 -0.27 -12.71
CA SER A 264 7.00 1.13 -12.60
C SER A 264 6.17 1.60 -13.79
N GLY A 265 5.39 2.66 -13.57
CA GLY A 265 4.75 3.45 -14.61
C GLY A 265 4.78 4.95 -14.27
N SER A 266 4.22 5.76 -15.17
CA SER A 266 4.07 7.20 -14.97
C SER A 266 2.82 7.72 -15.67
N GLN A 267 2.23 8.76 -15.09
CA GLN A 267 1.13 9.52 -15.66
C GLN A 267 1.41 11.01 -15.40
N GLY A 268 1.70 11.77 -16.46
CA GLY A 268 2.17 13.14 -16.32
C GLY A 268 3.44 13.23 -15.45
N ASP A 269 3.40 14.08 -14.43
CA ASP A 269 4.50 14.27 -13.47
C ASP A 269 4.47 13.26 -12.29
N VAL A 270 3.44 12.41 -12.25
CA VAL A 270 3.26 11.38 -11.23
C VAL A 270 3.92 10.09 -11.70
N ARG A 271 4.66 9.48 -10.80
CA ARG A 271 5.35 8.20 -11.01
C ARG A 271 4.89 7.22 -9.96
N PHE A 272 4.80 5.95 -10.32
CA PHE A 272 4.41 4.91 -9.39
C PHE A 272 5.18 3.63 -9.65
N PHE A 273 5.31 2.81 -8.61
CA PHE A 273 5.94 1.50 -8.72
C PHE A 273 5.42 0.51 -7.67
N ALA A 274 5.44 -0.78 -8.02
CA ALA A 274 5.21 -1.86 -7.07
C ALA A 274 6.52 -2.12 -6.30
N SER A 275 6.48 -1.95 -4.98
CA SER A 275 7.67 -2.07 -4.12
C SER A 275 8.20 -3.51 -4.11
N ILE A 276 9.52 -3.68 -4.22
CA ILE A 276 10.20 -4.97 -4.00
C ILE A 276 10.55 -5.22 -2.51
N THR A 277 10.34 -4.23 -1.65
CA THR A 277 10.39 -4.36 -0.18
C THR A 277 9.08 -3.88 0.44
N PRO A 278 7.92 -4.46 0.06
CA PRO A 278 6.63 -3.98 0.51
C PRO A 278 6.39 -4.29 2.00
N ILE A 279 5.73 -3.37 2.71
CA ILE A 279 5.29 -3.58 4.10
C ILE A 279 4.10 -4.55 4.12
N LYS A 280 3.21 -4.45 3.12
CA LYS A 280 2.06 -5.33 2.90
C LYS A 280 1.93 -5.75 1.45
N GLU A 281 1.28 -6.87 1.22
CA GLU A 281 1.09 -7.41 -0.12
C GLU A 281 0.42 -6.39 -1.05
N LYS A 282 0.90 -6.31 -2.30
CA LYS A 282 0.41 -5.39 -3.34
C LYS A 282 0.60 -3.89 -3.03
N GLU A 283 1.59 -3.56 -2.20
CA GLU A 283 1.97 -2.16 -1.97
C GLU A 283 2.43 -1.48 -3.27
N VAL A 284 1.87 -0.29 -3.51
CA VAL A 284 2.25 0.61 -4.59
C VAL A 284 2.67 1.92 -3.96
N VAL A 285 3.83 2.42 -4.38
CA VAL A 285 4.33 3.74 -3.99
C VAL A 285 4.06 4.70 -5.13
N ILE A 286 3.49 5.86 -4.81
CA ILE A 286 3.23 6.96 -5.75
C ILE A 286 4.10 8.13 -5.30
N ILE A 287 4.86 8.70 -6.23
CA ILE A 287 5.70 9.87 -6.02
C ILE A 287 5.32 10.95 -7.02
N SER A 288 5.34 12.20 -6.57
CA SER A 288 5.10 13.37 -7.40
C SER A 288 6.23 14.37 -7.18
N SER A 289 6.65 15.02 -8.26
CA SER A 289 7.60 16.14 -8.19
C SER A 289 6.94 17.43 -7.70
N LYS A 290 5.60 17.49 -7.70
CA LYS A 290 4.83 18.65 -7.25
C LYS A 290 4.48 18.49 -5.78
N ASN A 291 4.52 19.60 -5.05
CA ASN A 291 4.07 19.64 -3.67
C ASN A 291 2.55 19.88 -3.63
N PRO A 292 1.75 18.91 -3.13
CA PRO A 292 0.29 19.03 -3.12
C PRO A 292 -0.22 20.10 -2.15
N SER A 293 0.63 20.62 -1.24
CA SER A 293 0.26 21.73 -0.36
C SER A 293 0.37 23.10 -1.06
N THR A 294 1.08 23.20 -2.18
CA THR A 294 1.29 24.46 -2.92
C THR A 294 0.48 24.55 -4.21
N ASP A 295 0.03 23.42 -4.73
CA ASP A 295 -0.87 23.36 -5.87
C ASP A 295 -2.30 23.15 -5.36
N THR A 296 -3.16 24.16 -5.51
CA THR A 296 -4.58 24.08 -5.09
C THR A 296 -5.36 23.03 -5.88
N ASP A 297 -4.82 22.55 -7.01
CA ASP A 297 -5.36 21.44 -7.78
C ASP A 297 -4.69 20.14 -7.34
N ALA A 298 -5.05 19.65 -6.14
CA ALA A 298 -4.54 18.40 -5.57
C ALA A 298 -4.67 17.22 -6.56
N LYS A 299 -5.64 17.29 -7.49
CA LYS A 299 -5.82 16.37 -8.63
C LYS A 299 -4.54 16.22 -9.44
N LYS A 300 -3.95 17.32 -9.91
CA LYS A 300 -2.79 17.30 -10.83
C LYS A 300 -1.48 16.89 -10.17
N THR A 301 -1.45 16.95 -8.84
CA THR A 301 -0.25 16.59 -8.08
C THR A 301 -0.27 15.12 -7.69
N ILE A 302 -1.44 14.53 -7.46
CA ILE A 302 -1.59 13.14 -7.01
C ILE A 302 -1.98 12.21 -8.18
N PHE A 303 -2.64 12.71 -9.23
CA PHE A 303 -3.14 11.98 -10.41
C PHE A 303 -2.84 12.69 -11.74
#